data_AF-A0AAJ6U698-F1
#
_entry.id   AF-A0AAJ6U698-F1
#
_cell.length_a   1.000
_cell.length_b   1.000
_cell.length_c   1.000
_cell.angle_alpha   90.00
_cell.angle_beta   90.00
_cell.angle_gamma   90.00
#
_symmetry.space_group_name_H-M   'P 1'
#
loop_
_entity.id
_entity.type
_entity.pdbx_description
1 polymer ?
#
loop_
_entity_poly.entity_id
_entity_poly.type
_entity_poly.pdbx_seq_one_letter_code
_entity_poly.pdbx_strand_id
1 'polypeptide(L)'
;MDSPRSGLFAFVLLQAIFLLSSPVHCDEEDDLLQGLNSYRLSLTLPACLADKIADKLEDQPCTAARAASPVQIESYPDILSECGIDVNHTTEGVVLPACGPHLVPTLLLTNYTRTTYSK
;
A
#
# COMPACT_ATOMS: atom_id res chain seq x y z
N MET A 1 -54.09 5.39 2.71
CA MET A 1 -53.84 5.40 4.17
C MET A 1 -52.73 4.39 4.42
N ASP A 2 -51.50 4.83 4.22
CA ASP A 2 -50.33 3.99 4.41
C ASP A 2 -50.18 3.70 5.90
N SER A 3 -50.14 2.41 6.24
CA SER A 3 -50.16 1.95 7.61
C SER A 3 -48.88 2.39 8.33
N PRO A 4 -48.96 3.17 9.43
CA PRO A 4 -47.79 3.72 10.14
C PRO A 4 -46.86 2.63 10.67
N ARG A 5 -47.36 1.39 10.80
CA ARG A 5 -46.59 0.21 11.22
C ARG A 5 -45.56 -0.22 10.16
N SER A 6 -45.84 0.00 8.87
CA SER A 6 -44.92 -0.36 7.78
C SER A 6 -43.71 0.57 7.74
N GLY A 7 -43.93 1.88 7.96
CA GLY A 7 -42.84 2.86 8.05
C GLY A 7 -41.93 2.64 9.26
N LEU A 8 -42.51 2.31 10.41
CA LEU A 8 -41.74 1.95 11.62
C LEU A 8 -40.87 0.71 11.38
N PHE A 9 -41.40 -0.32 10.74
CA PHE A 9 -40.65 -1.53 10.45
C PHE A 9 -39.49 -1.28 9.48
N ALA A 10 -39.74 -0.50 8.42
CA ALA A 10 -38.71 -0.10 7.47
C ALA A 10 -37.60 0.75 8.13
N PHE A 11 -37.97 1.67 9.03
CA PHE A 11 -37.00 2.48 9.77
C PHE A 11 -36.12 1.62 10.69
N VAL A 12 -36.72 0.67 11.43
CA VAL A 12 -35.97 -0.27 12.27
C VAL A 12 -35.03 -1.15 11.44
N LEU A 13 -35.48 -1.62 10.27
CA LEU A 13 -34.65 -2.39 9.35
C LEU A 13 -33.47 -1.58 8.81
N LEU A 14 -33.71 -0.31 8.43
CA LEU A 14 -32.66 0.59 7.97
C LEU A 14 -31.61 0.83 9.06
N GLN A 15 -32.05 1.11 10.29
CA GLN A 15 -31.17 1.29 11.44
C GLN A 15 -30.37 0.01 11.74
N ALA A 16 -31.01 -1.16 11.65
CA ALA A 16 -30.32 -2.44 11.81
C ALA A 16 -29.26 -2.64 10.71
N ILE A 17 -29.56 -2.34 9.44
CA ILE A 17 -28.58 -2.44 8.36
C ILE A 17 -27.39 -1.52 8.62
N PHE A 18 -27.61 -0.25 9.02
CA PHE A 18 -26.53 0.69 9.34
C PHE A 18 -25.72 0.31 10.58
N LEU A 19 -26.34 -0.29 11.59
CA LEU A 19 -25.66 -0.70 12.83
C LEU A 19 -24.95 -2.05 12.72
N LEU A 20 -25.46 -2.96 11.87
CA LEU A 20 -24.85 -4.26 11.59
C LEU A 20 -23.88 -4.23 10.40
N SER A 21 -23.88 -3.16 9.59
CA SER A 21 -22.78 -2.93 8.66
C SER A 21 -21.57 -2.49 9.47
N SER A 22 -20.72 -3.46 9.79
CA SER A 22 -19.38 -3.16 10.28
C SER A 22 -18.70 -2.36 9.16
N PRO A 23 -18.21 -1.13 9.40
CA PRO A 23 -17.27 -0.55 8.47
C PRO A 23 -16.15 -1.57 8.33
N VAL A 24 -15.92 -2.05 7.12
CA VAL A 24 -14.76 -2.87 6.83
C VAL A 24 -13.59 -1.94 7.11
N HIS A 25 -12.93 -2.15 8.24
CA HIS A 25 -11.80 -1.35 8.66
C HIS A 25 -10.64 -1.77 7.76
N CYS A 26 -10.46 -1.03 6.67
CA CYS A 26 -9.34 -1.20 5.76
C CYS A 26 -8.04 -0.57 6.31
N ASP A 27 -7.98 -0.24 7.61
CA ASP A 27 -6.84 0.47 8.23
C ASP A 27 -5.53 -0.32 8.24
N GLU A 28 -5.55 -1.64 8.03
CA GLU A 28 -4.31 -2.44 8.03
C GLU A 28 -3.33 -1.98 6.93
N GLU A 29 -3.84 -1.60 5.76
CA GLU A 29 -3.03 -1.05 4.66
C GLU A 29 -2.52 0.35 5.01
N ASP A 30 -3.37 1.18 5.62
CA ASP A 30 -3.05 2.54 6.04
C ASP A 30 -1.96 2.55 7.12
N ASP A 31 -2.00 1.61 8.06
CA ASP A 31 -0.99 1.44 9.12
C ASP A 31 0.39 1.07 8.53
N LEU A 32 0.41 0.18 7.54
CA LEU A 32 1.66 -0.22 6.87
C LEU A 32 2.26 0.95 6.09
N LEU A 33 1.44 1.64 5.31
CA LEU A 33 1.87 2.79 4.51
C LEU A 33 2.36 3.94 5.41
N GLN A 34 1.61 4.26 6.47
CA GLN A 34 1.99 5.26 7.46
C GLN A 34 3.31 4.89 8.15
N GLY A 35 3.47 3.63 8.56
CA GLY A 35 4.70 3.13 9.18
C GLY A 35 5.92 3.24 8.25
N LEU A 36 5.78 2.84 6.99
CA LEU A 36 6.86 2.92 5.99
C LEU A 36 7.23 4.37 5.67
N ASN A 37 6.25 5.25 5.53
CA ASN A 37 6.48 6.67 5.26
C ASN A 37 7.15 7.36 6.46
N SER A 38 6.74 7.02 7.68
CA SER A 38 7.39 7.52 8.90
C SER A 38 8.84 7.07 9.00
N TYR A 39 9.13 5.80 8.65
CA TYR A 39 10.49 5.27 8.60
C TYR A 39 11.35 6.01 7.55
N ARG A 40 10.83 6.18 6.32
CA ARG A 40 11.52 6.95 5.26
C ARG A 40 11.85 8.37 5.68
N LEU A 41 10.90 9.07 6.29
CA LEU A 41 11.09 10.42 6.80
C LEU A 41 12.19 10.48 7.86
N SER A 42 12.28 9.48 8.75
CA SER A 42 13.35 9.42 9.76
C SER A 42 14.75 9.31 9.16
N LEU A 43 14.86 8.80 7.93
CA LEU A 43 16.10 8.67 7.17
C LEU A 43 16.34 9.85 6.20
N THR A 44 15.41 10.81 6.12
CA THR A 44 15.47 11.94 5.16
C THR A 44 15.57 11.46 3.70
N LEU A 45 14.94 10.34 3.37
CA LEU A 45 14.96 9.78 2.01
C LEU A 45 13.95 10.48 1.10
N PRO A 46 14.30 10.77 -0.16
CA PRO A 46 13.41 11.41 -1.12
C PRO A 46 12.29 10.47 -1.57
N ALA A 47 11.09 11.03 -1.79
CA ALA A 47 9.90 10.28 -2.20
C ALA A 47 9.79 10.05 -3.72
N CYS A 48 10.45 10.89 -4.53
CA CYS A 48 10.27 10.92 -6.00
C CYS A 48 10.42 9.54 -6.66
N LEU A 49 11.46 8.79 -6.31
CA LEU A 49 11.71 7.48 -6.92
C LEU A 49 10.60 6.49 -6.59
N ALA A 50 10.11 6.50 -5.34
CA ALA A 50 9.05 5.61 -4.91
C ALA A 50 7.73 5.93 -5.62
N ASP A 51 7.44 7.22 -5.78
CA ASP A 51 6.25 7.75 -6.45
C ASP A 51 6.21 7.31 -7.93
N LYS A 52 7.30 7.56 -8.67
CA LYS A 52 7.42 7.17 -10.07
C LYS A 52 7.35 5.67 -10.29
N ILE A 53 7.90 4.88 -9.37
CA ILE A 53 7.80 3.41 -9.42
C ILE A 53 6.35 2.98 -9.15
N ALA A 54 5.64 3.61 -8.21
CA ALA A 54 4.24 3.33 -7.94
C ALA A 54 3.38 3.58 -9.18
N ASP A 55 3.56 4.72 -9.87
CA ASP A 55 2.85 5.04 -11.12
C ASP A 55 3.05 3.96 -12.20
N LYS A 56 4.24 3.34 -12.28
CA LYS A 56 4.51 2.27 -13.24
C LYS A 56 3.87 0.93 -12.88
N LEU A 57 3.56 0.74 -11.60
CA LEU A 57 3.08 -0.53 -11.05
C LEU A 57 1.60 -0.50 -10.63
N GLU A 58 0.94 0.67 -10.68
CA GLU A 58 -0.44 0.87 -10.26
C GLU A 58 -1.42 -0.15 -10.88
N ASP A 59 -1.30 -0.37 -12.19
CA ASP A 59 -2.15 -1.30 -12.93
C ASP A 59 -1.62 -2.76 -12.96
N GLN A 60 -0.46 -3.02 -12.35
CA GLN A 60 0.15 -4.34 -12.39
C GLN A 60 -0.47 -5.25 -11.34
N PRO A 61 -1.01 -6.42 -11.71
CA PRO A 61 -1.56 -7.35 -10.74
C PRO A 61 -0.45 -7.88 -9.83
N CYS A 62 -0.74 -8.01 -8.53
CA CYS A 62 0.21 -8.51 -7.54
C CYS A 62 0.78 -9.92 -7.88
N THR A 63 0.09 -10.71 -8.72
CA THR A 63 0.57 -12.02 -9.19
C THR A 63 1.80 -11.93 -10.10
N ALA A 64 2.06 -10.77 -10.72
CA ALA A 64 3.26 -10.51 -11.52
C ALA A 64 4.48 -10.25 -10.62
N ALA A 65 4.29 -9.67 -9.44
CA ALA A 65 5.33 -9.41 -8.44
C ALA A 65 5.56 -10.64 -7.55
N ARG A 66 5.92 -11.78 -8.16
CA ARG A 66 6.40 -12.94 -7.37
C ARG A 66 7.84 -12.67 -6.94
N ALA A 67 8.17 -12.97 -5.68
CA ALA A 67 9.50 -12.83 -5.10
C ALA A 67 10.65 -13.52 -5.88
N ALA A 68 10.34 -14.38 -6.86
CA ALA A 68 11.30 -15.07 -7.72
C ALA A 68 11.55 -14.38 -9.09
N SER A 69 10.85 -13.29 -9.42
CA SER A 69 11.09 -12.54 -10.66
C SER A 69 11.06 -11.04 -10.34
N PRO A 70 12.21 -10.34 -10.41
CA PRO A 70 12.23 -8.91 -10.17
C PRO A 70 11.31 -8.23 -11.19
N VAL A 71 10.47 -7.33 -10.70
CA VAL A 71 9.65 -6.49 -11.57
C VAL A 71 10.60 -5.61 -12.37
N GLN A 72 10.66 -5.84 -13.68
CA GLN A 72 11.47 -5.00 -14.56
C GLN A 72 10.72 -3.70 -14.79
N ILE A 73 11.26 -2.62 -14.25
CA ILE A 73 10.76 -1.28 -14.50
C ILE A 73 11.43 -0.80 -15.78
N GLU A 74 10.73 -0.92 -16.90
CA GLU A 74 11.13 -0.26 -18.14
C GLU A 74 11.36 1.23 -17.85
N SER A 75 12.36 1.85 -18.48
CA SER A 75 12.76 3.25 -18.23
C SER A 75 13.33 3.57 -16.83
N TYR A 76 13.83 2.59 -16.06
CA TYR A 76 14.46 2.86 -14.75
C TYR A 76 15.55 3.96 -14.79
N PRO A 77 16.47 4.03 -15.78
CA PRO A 77 17.42 5.14 -15.87
C PRO A 77 16.76 6.51 -16.05
N ASP A 78 15.65 6.59 -16.78
CA ASP A 78 14.91 7.83 -17.01
C ASP A 78 14.24 8.30 -15.71
N ILE A 79 13.70 7.37 -14.92
CA ILE A 79 13.11 7.64 -13.61
C ILE A 79 14.16 8.17 -12.64
N LEU A 80 15.35 7.55 -12.60
CA LEU A 80 16.46 8.04 -11.78
C LEU A 80 16.85 9.48 -12.17
N SER A 81 16.98 9.74 -13.47
CA SER A 81 17.29 11.06 -14.01
C SER A 81 16.21 12.09 -13.65
N GLU A 82 14.92 11.75 -13.79
CA GLU A 82 13.79 12.62 -13.44
C GLU A 82 13.79 12.98 -11.94
N CYS A 83 14.23 12.04 -11.09
CA CYS A 83 14.37 12.27 -9.66
C CYS A 83 15.72 12.89 -9.24
N GLY A 84 16.59 13.23 -10.18
CA GLY A 84 17.91 13.82 -9.90
C GLY A 84 18.87 12.85 -9.19
N ILE A 85 18.69 11.54 -9.40
CA ILE A 85 19.47 10.49 -8.78
C ILE A 85 20.58 10.05 -9.75
N ASP A 86 21.84 10.17 -9.34
CA ASP A 86 22.97 9.71 -10.13
C ASP A 86 23.07 8.18 -10.08
N VAL A 87 22.93 7.54 -11.24
CA VAL A 87 23.03 6.08 -11.41
C VAL A 87 24.36 5.52 -10.90
N ASN A 88 25.45 6.29 -10.96
CA ASN A 88 26.77 5.86 -10.46
C ASN A 88 26.84 5.83 -8.93
N HIS A 89 25.94 6.56 -8.26
CA HIS A 89 25.88 6.66 -6.80
C HIS A 89 24.79 5.77 -6.20
N THR A 90 23.94 5.16 -7.04
CA THR A 90 22.95 4.18 -6.60
C THR A 90 23.43 2.76 -6.83
N THR A 91 23.37 1.95 -5.78
CA THR A 91 23.46 0.50 -5.90
C THR A 91 22.08 -0.11 -6.15
N GLU A 92 22.04 -1.37 -6.56
CA GLU A 92 20.85 -2.13 -6.92
C GLU A 92 19.63 -1.83 -6.01
N GLY A 93 18.48 -1.57 -6.61
CA GLY A 93 17.22 -1.37 -5.90
C GLY A 93 16.39 -2.65 -5.85
N VAL A 94 15.69 -2.89 -4.74
CA VAL A 94 14.77 -4.02 -4.61
C VAL A 94 13.36 -3.49 -4.40
N VAL A 95 12.41 -3.98 -5.21
CA VAL A 95 10.98 -3.81 -4.97
C VAL A 95 10.53 -4.93 -4.05
N LEU A 96 10.01 -4.59 -2.88
CA LEU A 96 9.53 -5.55 -1.89
C LEU A 96 8.00 -5.68 -1.99
N PRO A 97 7.47 -6.75 -2.61
CA PRO A 97 6.04 -6.89 -2.79
C PRO A 97 5.33 -7.30 -1.50
N ALA A 98 4.15 -6.71 -1.28
CA ALA A 98 3.20 -7.10 -0.23
C ALA A 98 1.99 -7.79 -0.86
N CYS A 99 2.20 -8.96 -1.47
CA CYS A 99 1.14 -9.69 -2.19
C CYS A 99 0.61 -10.85 -1.35
N GLY A 100 -0.54 -10.67 -0.70
CA GLY A 100 -1.19 -11.75 0.05
C GLY A 100 -2.54 -11.35 0.65
N PRO A 101 -3.45 -12.32 0.87
CA PRO A 101 -4.79 -12.04 1.43
C PRO A 101 -4.77 -11.68 2.93
N HIS A 102 -3.64 -11.88 3.62
CA HIS A 102 -3.46 -11.63 5.05
C HIS A 102 -2.11 -10.98 5.30
N LEU A 103 -1.99 -9.72 4.89
CA LEU A 103 -0.83 -8.91 5.24
C LEU A 103 -0.92 -8.58 6.73
N VAL A 104 0.16 -8.82 7.47
CA VAL A 104 0.26 -8.40 8.87
C VAL A 104 1.17 -7.17 8.89
N PRO A 105 0.62 -5.94 9.00
CA PRO A 105 1.35 -4.69 8.81
C PRO A 105 2.63 -4.61 9.64
N THR A 106 2.56 -4.94 10.93
CA THR A 106 3.69 -4.91 11.85
C THR A 106 4.81 -5.87 11.46
N LEU A 107 4.47 -7.04 10.91
CA LEU A 107 5.46 -8.03 10.47
C LEU A 107 6.16 -7.58 9.19
N LEU A 108 5.39 -7.05 8.23
CA LEU A 108 5.93 -6.51 6.97
C LEU A 108 6.82 -5.30 7.23
N LEU A 109 6.35 -4.36 8.05
CA LEU A 109 7.13 -3.19 8.44
C LEU A 109 8.46 -3.61 9.09
N THR A 110 8.43 -4.58 10.01
CA THR A 110 9.65 -5.12 10.63
C THR A 110 10.57 -5.77 9.59
N ASN A 111 10.02 -6.54 8.65
CA ASN A 111 10.79 -7.21 7.61
C ASN A 111 11.49 -6.19 6.69
N TYR A 112 10.79 -5.13 6.29
CA TYR A 112 11.32 -4.13 5.37
C TYR A 112 12.27 -3.14 6.03
N THR A 113 12.15 -2.91 7.34
CA THR A 113 12.92 -1.87 8.04
C THR A 113 14.02 -2.38 8.96
N ARG A 114 14.05 -3.68 9.29
CA ARG A 114 15.03 -4.25 10.24
C ARG A 114 15.85 -5.43 9.72
N THR A 115 15.69 -5.81 8.45
CA THR A 115 16.47 -6.90 7.84
C THR A 115 17.60 -6.34 6.97
N THR A 116 18.26 -7.17 6.17
CA THR A 116 19.29 -6.73 5.23
C THR A 116 18.80 -5.73 4.19
N TYR A 117 17.48 -5.59 3.99
CA TYR A 117 16.90 -4.59 3.09
C TYR A 117 16.94 -3.17 3.64
N SER A 118 17.33 -2.96 4.91
CA SER A 118 17.37 -1.65 5.56
C SER A 118 18.78 -1.05 5.66
N LYS A 119 19.78 -1.65 5.00
CA LYS A 119 21.19 -1.24 5.00
C LYS A 119 21.53 -0.54 3.69
#